data_AF-A0A3N5N9A1-F1
#
_entry.id   AF-A0A3N5N9A1-F1
#
_cell.length_a   1.000
_cell.length_b   1.000
_cell.length_c   1.000
_cell.angle_alpha   90.00
_cell.angle_beta   90.00
_cell.angle_gamma   90.00
#
_symmetry.space_group_name_H-M   'P 1'
#
loop_
_entity.id
_entity.type
_entity.pdbx_description
1 polymer ?
#
loop_
_entity_poly.entity_id
_entity_poly.type
_entity_poly.pdbx_seq_one_letter_code
_entity_poly.pdbx_strand_id
1 'polypeptide(L)'
;QNVNKVETGVRVRHLPTGITVDNTETRSQLKNRENALRILKSHLYEIELQKKRLKQAEIEGTKMKIEWGSQIRNYVLHPYKLVKDLRTSHETGNVQSVLDGELDGFIKSYLMEFGGAT
;
A
#
# COMPACT_ATOMS: atom_id res chain seq x y z
N GLN A 1 9.74 15.98 49.05
CA GLN A 1 9.59 14.58 49.51
C GLN A 1 8.42 13.81 48.89
N ASN A 2 7.45 14.44 48.20
CA ASN A 2 6.27 13.72 47.68
C ASN A 2 6.58 12.67 46.58
N VAL A 3 7.66 12.86 45.82
CA VAL A 3 8.11 11.95 44.74
C VAL A 3 8.52 10.57 45.26
N ASN A 4 9.05 10.47 46.49
CA ASN A 4 9.47 9.19 47.09
C ASN A 4 8.32 8.45 47.79
N LYS A 5 7.13 9.05 47.85
CA LYS A 5 5.97 8.51 48.59
C LYS A 5 4.86 8.01 47.66
N VAL A 6 4.79 8.51 46.42
CA VAL A 6 3.73 8.18 45.47
C VAL A 6 4.35 7.74 44.15
N GLU A 7 4.10 6.49 43.77
CA GLU A 7 4.53 5.93 42.48
C GLU A 7 3.58 6.39 41.37
N THR A 8 3.99 7.42 40.62
CA THR A 8 3.17 7.99 39.54
C THR A 8 3.60 7.51 38.15
N GLY A 9 4.79 6.93 38.01
CA GLY A 9 5.29 6.40 36.73
C GLY A 9 4.51 5.18 36.26
N VAL A 10 4.22 5.11 34.96
CA VAL A 10 3.48 3.99 34.35
C VAL A 10 4.28 3.41 33.19
N ARG A 11 4.46 2.09 33.21
CA ARG A 11 5.00 1.27 32.12
C ARG A 11 3.89 0.43 31.54
N VAL A 12 3.67 0.51 30.23
CA VAL A 12 2.70 -0.32 29.51
C VAL A 12 3.43 -1.14 28.46
N ARG A 13 3.17 -2.46 28.44
CA ARG A 13 3.72 -3.39 27.44
C ARG A 13 2.59 -3.98 26.61
N HIS A 14 2.73 -3.92 25.29
CA HIS A 14 1.89 -4.67 24.38
C HIS A 14 2.46 -6.08 24.22
N LEU A 15 1.81 -7.09 24.82
CA LEU A 15 2.30 -8.47 24.83
C LEU A 15 2.55 -9.03 23.41
N PRO A 16 1.64 -8.86 22.42
CA PRO A 16 1.82 -9.45 21.09
C PRO A 16 2.99 -8.89 20.29
N THR A 17 3.28 -7.59 20.40
CA THR A 17 4.36 -6.95 19.62
C THR A 17 5.63 -6.73 20.44
N GLY A 18 5.58 -6.91 21.76
CA GLY A 18 6.69 -6.66 22.67
C GLY A 18 6.99 -5.17 22.96
N ILE A 19 6.29 -4.23 22.31
CA ILE A 19 6.52 -2.79 22.49
C ILE A 19 6.21 -2.39 23.92
N THR A 20 7.13 -1.66 24.54
CA THR A 20 6.99 -1.13 25.88
C THR A 20 7.10 0.39 25.84
N VAL A 21 6.17 1.08 26.50
CA VAL A 21 6.12 2.54 26.59
C VAL A 21 6.06 2.94 28.06
N ASP A 22 6.96 3.84 28.44
CA ASP A 22 7.05 4.38 29.79
C ASP A 22 6.65 5.86 29.78
N ASN A 23 5.86 6.28 30.77
CA ASN A 23 5.50 7.68 30.96
C ASN A 23 5.58 8.09 32.44
N THR A 24 6.32 9.17 32.70
CA THR A 24 6.54 9.76 34.03
C THR A 24 6.30 11.27 34.03
N GLU A 25 5.63 11.81 33.02
CA GLU A 25 5.55 13.25 32.75
C GLU A 25 4.75 14.01 33.82
N THR A 26 3.73 13.38 34.40
CA THR A 26 2.83 14.03 35.36
C THR A 26 2.89 13.39 36.74
N ARG A 27 2.42 14.16 37.75
CA ARG A 27 2.22 13.69 39.11
C ARG A 27 0.97 12.81 39.31
N SER A 28 0.26 12.45 38.23
CA SER A 28 -0.93 11.61 38.28
C SER A 28 -0.71 10.33 37.51
N GLN A 29 -0.84 9.19 38.19
CA GLN A 29 -0.72 7.87 37.59
C GLN A 29 -1.71 7.67 36.43
N LEU A 30 -2.95 8.14 36.58
CA LEU A 30 -4.00 7.99 35.57
C LEU A 30 -3.66 8.75 34.28
N LYS A 31 -3.17 10.00 34.40
CA LYS A 31 -2.73 10.80 33.25
C LYS A 31 -1.52 10.17 32.55
N ASN A 32 -0.56 9.65 33.31
CA ASN A 32 0.59 8.96 32.74
C ASN A 32 0.19 7.66 32.02
N ARG A 33 -0.79 6.92 32.56
CA ARG A 33 -1.36 5.73 31.88
C ARG A 33 -2.05 6.10 30.57
N GLU A 34 -2.88 7.13 30.56
CA GLU A 34 -3.57 7.58 29.35
C GLU A 34 -2.59 8.03 28.26
N ASN A 35 -1.57 8.80 28.63
CA ASN A 35 -0.51 9.20 27.72
C ASN A 35 0.30 8.02 27.19
N ALA A 36 0.71 7.08 28.06
CA ALA A 36 1.42 5.87 27.65
C ALA A 36 0.59 5.04 26.65
N LEU A 37 -0.72 4.90 26.89
CA LEU A 37 -1.62 4.21 25.96
C LEU A 37 -1.79 4.94 24.63
N ARG A 38 -1.86 6.28 24.65
CA ARG A 38 -1.93 7.09 23.43
C ARG A 38 -0.69 6.90 22.56
N ILE A 39 0.50 6.94 23.17
CA ILE A 39 1.78 6.72 22.48
C ILE A 39 1.84 5.29 21.95
N LEU A 40 1.48 4.29 22.77
CA LEU A 40 1.47 2.90 22.36
C LEU A 40 0.55 2.65 21.16
N LYS A 41 -0.64 3.25 21.14
CA LYS A 41 -1.56 3.18 20.00
C LYS A 41 -0.95 3.76 18.73
N SER A 42 -0.23 4.88 18.83
CA SER A 42 0.46 5.50 17.68
C SER A 42 1.50 4.56 17.08
N HIS A 43 2.33 3.91 17.90
CA HIS A 43 3.31 2.94 17.43
C HIS A 43 2.68 1.71 16.78
N LEU A 44 1.60 1.19 17.37
CA LEU A 44 0.87 0.05 16.78
C LEU A 44 0.28 0.42 15.41
N TYR A 45 -0.29 1.62 15.30
CA TYR A 45 -0.81 2.12 14.04
C TYR A 45 0.27 2.27 12.97
N GLU A 46 1.44 2.80 13.32
CA GLU A 46 2.58 2.91 12.40
C GLU A 46 3.02 1.54 11.87
N ILE A 47 3.08 0.52 12.74
CA ILE A 47 3.43 -0.85 12.33
C ILE A 47 2.40 -1.41 11.33
N GLU A 48 1.11 -1.24 11.60
CA GLU A 48 0.07 -1.70 10.67
C GLU A 48 0.12 -0.95 9.34
N LEU A 49 0.36 0.37 9.38
CA LEU A 49 0.48 1.19 8.20
C LEU A 49 1.70 0.77 7.35
N GLN A 50 2.84 0.50 8.00
CA GLN A 50 4.03 -0.04 7.34
C GLN A 50 3.73 -1.40 6.71
N LYS A 51 3.07 -2.32 7.42
CA LYS A 51 2.66 -3.62 6.86
C LYS A 51 1.76 -3.46 5.62
N LYS A 52 0.80 -2.53 5.65
CA LYS A 52 -0.05 -2.23 4.49
C LYS A 52 0.77 -1.67 3.32
N ARG A 53 1.68 -0.73 3.59
CA ARG A 53 2.57 -0.15 2.58
C ARG A 53 3.51 -1.19 1.96
N LEU A 54 4.05 -2.11 2.76
CA LEU A 54 4.91 -3.19 2.26
C LEU A 54 4.12 -4.13 1.33
N LYS A 55 2.93 -4.57 1.74
CA LYS A 55 2.05 -5.37 0.87
C LYS A 55 1.70 -4.66 -0.44
N GLN A 56 1.40 -3.36 -0.36
CA GLN A 56 1.15 -2.55 -1.55
C GLN A 56 2.40 -2.42 -2.42
N ALA A 57 3.57 -2.24 -1.82
CA ALA A 57 4.85 -2.13 -2.52
C ALA A 57 5.26 -3.46 -3.18
N GLU A 58 4.94 -4.61 -2.58
CA GLU A 58 5.13 -5.92 -3.22
C GLU A 58 4.28 -6.02 -4.50
N ILE A 59 3.01 -5.61 -4.45
CA ILE A 59 2.10 -5.59 -5.60
C ILE A 59 2.52 -4.54 -6.64
N GLU A 60 3.03 -3.39 -6.21
CA GLU A 60 3.49 -2.34 -7.12
C GLU A 60 4.87 -2.64 -7.71
N GLY A 61 5.72 -3.35 -6.99
CA GLY A 61 7.04 -3.77 -7.44
C GLY A 61 7.01 -4.75 -8.60
N THR A 62 5.92 -5.48 -8.80
CA THR A 62 5.71 -6.29 -10.01
C THR A 62 5.39 -5.45 -11.24
N LYS A 63 5.04 -4.17 -11.07
CA LYS A 63 4.80 -3.26 -12.20
C LYS A 63 6.15 -2.81 -12.75
N MET A 64 6.25 -2.73 -14.08
CA MET A 64 7.44 -2.21 -14.74
C MET A 64 7.60 -0.72 -14.43
N LYS A 65 8.85 -0.24 -14.43
CA LYS A 65 9.15 1.18 -14.27
C LYS A 65 8.55 1.99 -15.41
N ILE A 66 8.22 3.26 -15.18
CA ILE A 66 7.72 4.16 -16.22
C ILE A 66 8.91 4.68 -17.04
N GLU A 67 9.51 3.80 -17.81
CA GLU A 67 10.68 4.06 -18.66
C GLU A 67 10.34 3.72 -20.11
N TRP A 68 11.11 4.28 -21.05
CA TRP A 68 10.98 3.96 -22.47
C TRP A 68 11.19 2.45 -22.68
N GLY A 69 10.22 1.77 -23.30
CA GLY A 69 10.24 0.31 -23.50
C GLY A 69 9.46 -0.49 -22.45
N SER A 70 9.00 0.11 -21.36
CA SER A 70 8.10 -0.54 -20.37
C SER A 70 6.61 -0.31 -20.64
N GLN A 71 6.28 0.11 -21.86
CA GLN A 71 4.90 0.33 -22.30
C GLN A 71 4.21 -1.01 -22.56
N ILE A 72 2.97 -1.15 -22.08
CA ILE A 72 2.18 -2.37 -22.32
C ILE A 72 1.33 -2.29 -23.60
N ARG A 73 0.99 -1.08 -24.06
CA ARG A 73 0.08 -0.88 -25.17
C ARG A 73 0.38 0.42 -25.89
N ASN A 74 0.43 0.35 -27.22
CA ASN A 74 0.62 1.50 -28.09
C ASN A 74 -0.73 1.96 -28.63
N TYR A 75 -1.01 3.25 -28.50
CA TYR A 75 -2.17 3.91 -29.09
C TYR A 75 -1.68 4.87 -30.17
N VAL A 76 -1.84 4.49 -31.43
CA VAL A 76 -1.49 5.32 -32.59
C VAL A 76 -2.78 5.87 -33.17
N LEU A 77 -2.96 7.19 -33.10
CA LEU A 77 -4.14 7.87 -33.67
C LEU A 77 -3.87 8.39 -35.09
N HIS A 78 -2.61 8.74 -35.37
CA HIS A 78 -2.13 9.22 -36.66
C HIS A 78 -0.70 8.70 -36.90
N PRO A 79 -0.33 8.34 -38.15
CA PRO A 79 -1.09 8.50 -39.40
C PRO A 79 -2.12 7.40 -39.66
N TYR A 80 -2.02 6.26 -38.98
CA TYR A 80 -2.99 5.17 -39.00
C TYR A 80 -3.58 4.97 -37.61
N LYS A 81 -4.86 4.61 -37.53
CA LYS A 81 -5.57 4.33 -36.28
C LYS A 81 -5.33 2.88 -35.87
N LEU A 82 -4.52 2.66 -34.85
CA LEU A 82 -4.19 1.33 -34.34
C LEU A 82 -3.96 1.35 -32.83
N VAL A 83 -4.58 0.42 -32.11
CA VAL A 83 -4.22 0.09 -30.74
C VAL A 83 -3.64 -1.30 -30.71
N LYS A 84 -2.45 -1.47 -30.14
CA LYS A 84 -1.75 -2.75 -30.05
C LYS A 84 -1.21 -3.01 -28.66
N ASP A 85 -1.61 -4.12 -28.04
CA ASP A 85 -1.04 -4.59 -26.77
C ASP A 85 0.25 -5.37 -27.06
N LEU A 86 1.35 -4.92 -26.48
CA LEU A 86 2.68 -5.48 -26.70
C LEU A 86 2.89 -6.80 -25.94
N ARG A 87 2.03 -7.11 -24.96
CA ARG A 87 2.14 -8.33 -24.16
C ARG A 87 1.48 -9.53 -24.83
N THR A 88 0.34 -9.30 -25.48
CA THR A 88 -0.48 -10.36 -26.10
C THR A 88 -0.49 -10.31 -27.63
N SER A 89 0.14 -9.29 -28.21
CA SER A 89 0.08 -8.97 -29.65
C SER A 89 -1.33 -8.71 -30.20
N HIS A 90 -2.36 -8.60 -29.33
CA HIS A 90 -3.72 -8.27 -29.75
C HIS A 90 -3.78 -6.82 -30.23
N GLU A 91 -4.43 -6.59 -31.38
CA GLU A 91 -4.54 -5.26 -31.98
C GLU A 91 -5.94 -5.00 -32.55
N THR A 92 -6.33 -3.72 -32.58
CA THR A 92 -7.60 -3.27 -33.17
C THR A 92 -7.42 -1.93 -33.89
N GLY A 93 -8.09 -1.79 -35.03
CA GLY A 93 -8.11 -0.56 -35.82
C GLY A 93 -9.12 0.47 -35.33
N ASN A 94 -10.12 0.06 -34.53
CA ASN A 94 -11.14 0.97 -34.02
C ASN A 94 -10.67 1.65 -32.72
N VAL A 95 -9.77 2.62 -32.84
CA VAL A 95 -9.20 3.34 -31.69
C VAL A 95 -10.26 4.07 -30.87
N GLN A 96 -11.32 4.59 -31.51
CA GLN A 96 -12.33 5.39 -30.84
C GLN A 96 -13.09 4.56 -29.80
N SER A 97 -13.58 3.38 -30.19
CA SER A 97 -14.26 2.45 -29.28
C SER A 97 -13.38 2.06 -28.08
N VAL A 98 -12.08 1.87 -28.28
CA VAL A 98 -11.15 1.52 -27.20
C VAL A 98 -10.99 2.68 -26.22
N LEU A 99 -10.93 3.92 -26.71
CA LEU A 99 -10.88 5.11 -25.87
C LEU A 99 -12.21 5.34 -25.14
N ASP A 100 -13.33 4.94 -25.75
CA ASP A 100 -14.67 5.01 -25.17
C ASP A 100 -14.94 3.87 -24.16
N GLY A 101 -13.99 2.93 -23.98
CA GLY A 101 -14.01 1.95 -22.89
C GLY A 101 -14.12 0.49 -23.33
N GLU A 102 -14.17 0.17 -24.63
CA GLU A 102 -14.15 -1.20 -25.13
C GLU A 102 -12.77 -1.86 -24.94
N LEU A 103 -12.44 -2.24 -23.71
CA LEU A 103 -11.17 -2.85 -23.32
C LEU A 103 -11.25 -4.37 -23.12
N ASP A 104 -12.45 -4.95 -23.17
CA ASP A 104 -12.69 -6.35 -22.82
C ASP A 104 -11.86 -7.33 -23.67
N GLY A 105 -11.67 -7.05 -24.96
CA GLY A 105 -10.84 -7.88 -25.83
C GLY A 105 -9.38 -7.94 -25.39
N PHE A 106 -8.83 -6.82 -24.93
CA PHE A 106 -7.48 -6.75 -24.38
C PHE A 106 -7.35 -7.42 -23.01
N ILE A 107 -8.35 -7.24 -22.14
CA ILE A 107 -8.35 -7.86 -20.82
C ILE A 107 -8.45 -9.38 -20.95
N LYS A 108 -9.37 -9.86 -21.79
CA LYS A 108 -9.58 -11.29 -22.02
C LYS A 108 -8.35 -11.96 -22.63
N SER A 109 -7.73 -11.35 -23.64
CA SER A 109 -6.49 -11.89 -24.22
C SER A 109 -5.37 -11.98 -23.19
N TYR A 110 -5.20 -10.94 -22.36
CA TYR A 110 -4.20 -10.95 -21.29
C TYR A 110 -4.47 -12.04 -20.24
N LEU A 111 -5.71 -12.18 -19.78
CA LEU A 111 -6.06 -13.21 -18.80
C LEU A 111 -5.98 -14.63 -19.38
N MET A 112 -6.24 -14.83 -20.66
CA MET A 112 -6.08 -16.14 -21.31
C MET A 112 -4.60 -16.56 -21.41
N GLU A 113 -3.71 -15.61 -21.68
CA GLU A 113 -2.28 -15.89 -21.85
C GLU A 113 -1.52 -15.95 -20.52
N PHE A 114 -1.85 -15.08 -19.56
CA PHE A 114 -1.12 -14.94 -18.29
C PHE A 114 -1.91 -15.35 -17.05
N GLY A 115 -3.23 -15.52 -17.13
CA GLY A 115 -4.10 -15.81 -15.98
C GLY A 115 -4.06 -17.25 -15.48
N GLY A 116 -3.44 -18.17 -16.23
CA GLY A 116 -3.27 -19.58 -15.84
C GLY A 116 -2.00 -19.87 -15.03
N ALA A 117 -1.14 -18.87 -14.80
CA ALA A 117 0.06 -19.03 -13.98
C ALA A 117 -0.30 -18.91 -12.49
N THR A 118 -0.76 -20.01 -11.91
CA THR A 118 -0.88 -20.22 -10.45
C THR A 118 -0.05 -21.42 -10.03
#